data_AF-X0SV23-F1
#
_entry.id   AF-X0SV23-F1
#
_cell.length_a   1.000
_cell.length_b   1.000
_cell.length_c   1.000
_cell.angle_alpha   90.00
_cell.angle_beta   90.00
_cell.angle_gamma   90.00
#
_symmetry.space_group_name_H-M   'P 1'
#
loop_
_entity.id
_entity.type
_entity.pdbx_description
1 polymer ?
#
loop_
_entity_poly.entity_id
_entity_poly.type
_entity_poly.pdbx_seq_one_letter_code
_entity_poly.pdbx_strand_id
1 'polypeptide(L)'
;MKEPTVPLENVIMRSRLKYYTLALAVIWTSILVLSLALGIQDVRKDTKNLAYGKAVAHFNKDQALRFWATEHGGVYVPVTEQTQSNPYLVNIFERDIETPAGKRLTLMNP
;
A
#
# COMPACT_ATOMS: atom_id res chain seq x y z
N MET A 1 24.54 15.12 73.12
CA MET A 1 23.96 14.75 71.80
C MET A 1 24.73 15.50 70.73
N LYS A 2 25.52 14.80 69.90
CA LYS A 2 26.19 15.38 68.72
C LYS A 2 25.29 15.09 67.52
N GLU A 3 24.84 16.12 66.81
CA GLU A 3 24.08 15.95 65.57
C GLU A 3 24.94 15.22 64.52
N PRO A 4 24.39 14.27 63.76
CA PRO A 4 25.11 13.63 62.68
C PRO A 4 25.26 14.62 61.52
N THR A 5 26.46 15.20 61.37
CA THR A 5 26.81 16.03 60.21
C THR A 5 26.98 15.12 58.99
N VAL A 6 26.04 15.20 58.04
CA VAL A 6 26.19 14.51 56.74
C VAL A 6 27.41 15.11 56.02
N PRO A 7 28.43 14.31 55.65
CA PRO A 7 29.63 14.85 55.04
C PRO A 7 29.31 15.45 53.67
N LEU A 8 29.79 16.67 53.42
CA LEU A 8 29.52 17.48 52.22
C LEU A 8 29.80 16.71 50.91
N GLU A 9 30.76 15.80 50.94
CA GLU A 9 31.15 14.91 49.84
C GLU A 9 29.97 14.08 49.30
N ASN A 10 29.12 13.54 50.19
CA ASN A 10 27.98 12.71 49.80
C ASN A 10 26.91 13.50 49.05
N VAL A 11 26.73 14.78 49.40
CA VAL A 11 25.77 15.68 48.73
C VAL A 11 26.26 16.04 47.33
N ILE A 12 27.55 16.34 47.18
CA ILE A 12 28.15 16.68 45.88
C ILE A 12 28.16 15.45 44.95
N MET A 13 28.52 14.27 45.46
CA MET A 13 28.56 13.03 44.68
C MET A 13 27.17 12.58 44.21
N ARG A 14 26.14 12.68 45.07
CA ARG A 14 24.74 12.42 44.68
C ARG A 14 24.24 13.37 43.60
N SER A 15 24.59 14.65 43.68
CA SER A 15 24.21 15.64 42.67
C SER A 15 24.86 15.35 41.31
N ARG A 16 26.17 15.04 41.28
CA ARG A 16 26.87 14.64 40.04
C ARG A 16 26.26 13.41 39.39
N LEU A 17 25.94 12.37 40.18
CA LEU A 17 25.31 11.15 39.67
C LEU A 17 23.95 11.43 39.01
N LYS A 18 23.12 12.31 39.61
CA LYS A 18 21.84 12.74 39.02
C LYS A 18 22.01 13.42 37.67
N TYR A 19 23.05 14.25 37.50
CA TYR A 19 23.32 14.89 36.21
C TYR A 19 23.75 13.88 35.15
N TYR A 20 24.59 12.91 35.50
CA TYR A 20 25.00 11.86 34.56
C TYR A 20 23.84 10.94 34.17
N THR A 21 22.98 10.53 35.11
CA THR A 21 21.81 9.72 34.78
C THR A 21 20.80 10.48 33.94
N LEU A 22 20.59 11.77 34.22
CA LEU A 22 19.74 12.63 33.39
C LEU A 22 20.32 12.81 31.98
N ALA A 23 21.61 13.08 31.86
CA ALA A 23 22.29 13.20 30.57
C ALA A 23 22.18 11.91 29.76
N LEU A 24 22.39 10.75 30.40
CA LEU A 24 22.23 9.45 29.75
C LEU A 24 20.78 9.22 29.29
N ALA A 25 19.79 9.55 30.13
CA ALA A 25 18.39 9.41 29.78
C ALA A 25 18.00 10.32 28.59
N VAL A 26 18.50 11.55 28.56
CA VAL A 26 18.30 12.48 27.45
C VAL A 26 18.94 11.92 26.18
N ILE A 27 20.20 11.52 26.23
CA ILE A 27 20.90 10.94 25.07
C ILE A 27 20.16 9.71 24.53
N TRP A 28 19.76 8.80 25.42
CA TRP A 28 19.02 7.60 25.03
C TRP A 28 17.69 7.94 24.38
N THR A 29 16.94 8.86 24.97
CA THR A 29 15.67 9.32 24.42
C THR A 29 15.86 9.99 23.06
N SER A 30 16.90 10.81 22.90
CA SER A 30 17.24 11.43 21.62
C SER A 30 17.56 10.40 20.54
N ILE A 31 18.29 9.33 20.88
CA ILE A 31 18.58 8.23 19.95
C ILE A 31 17.27 7.54 19.52
N LEU A 32 16.37 7.23 20.46
CA LEU A 32 15.07 6.62 20.13
C LEU A 32 14.22 7.51 19.24
N VAL A 33 14.15 8.81 19.54
CA VAL A 33 13.39 9.79 18.75
C VAL A 33 13.96 9.91 17.35
N LEU A 34 15.29 9.98 17.21
CA LEU A 34 15.94 10.05 15.90
C LEU A 34 15.69 8.77 15.09
N SER A 35 15.85 7.60 15.72
CA SER A 35 15.57 6.30 15.09
C SER A 35 14.13 6.21 14.61
N LEU A 36 13.17 6.67 15.42
CA LEU A 36 11.76 6.69 15.06
C LEU A 36 11.50 7.66 13.88
N ALA A 37 12.11 8.85 13.91
CA ALA A 37 11.95 9.84 12.86
C ALA A 37 12.45 9.34 11.51
N LEU A 38 13.62 8.69 11.48
CA LEU A 38 14.17 8.06 10.27
C LEU A 38 13.27 6.94 9.78
N GLY A 39 12.83 6.03 10.68
CA GLY A 39 11.93 4.94 10.32
C GLY A 39 10.61 5.42 9.72
N ILE A 40 10.02 6.51 10.24
CA ILE A 40 8.80 7.11 9.68
C ILE A 40 9.06 7.66 8.27
N GLN A 41 10.21 8.26 8.01
CA GLN A 41 10.56 8.77 6.69
C GLN A 41 10.74 7.62 5.68
N ASP A 42 11.43 6.55 6.08
CA ASP A 42 11.65 5.37 5.24
C ASP A 42 10.33 4.70 4.88
N VAL A 43 9.47 4.43 5.87
CA VAL A 43 8.14 3.82 5.64
C VAL A 43 7.30 4.68 4.70
N ARG A 44 7.35 6.01 4.81
CA ARG A 44 6.61 6.91 3.90
C ARG A 44 7.13 6.83 2.46
N LYS A 45 8.45 6.78 2.29
CA LYS A 45 9.07 6.64 0.96
C LYS A 45 8.73 5.28 0.33
N ASP A 46 8.84 4.21 1.10
CA ASP A 46 8.55 2.86 0.65
C ASP A 46 7.07 2.68 0.32
N THR A 47 6.18 3.23 1.14
CA THR A 47 4.72 3.18 0.87
C THR A 47 4.38 3.85 -0.46
N LYS A 48 4.99 5.01 -0.78
CA LYS A 48 4.77 5.69 -2.06
C LYS A 48 5.28 4.87 -3.24
N ASN A 49 6.50 4.33 -3.13
CA ASN A 49 7.08 3.49 -4.19
C ASN A 49 6.26 2.22 -4.42
N LEU A 50 5.79 1.59 -3.34
CA LEU A 50 4.94 0.42 -3.40
C LEU A 50 3.58 0.76 -4.02
N ALA A 51 2.95 1.87 -3.63
CA ALA A 51 1.68 2.30 -4.20
C ALA A 51 1.80 2.57 -5.71
N TYR A 52 2.87 3.27 -6.13
CA TYR A 52 3.16 3.52 -7.54
C TYR A 52 3.39 2.22 -8.31
N GLY A 53 4.26 1.34 -7.80
CA GLY A 53 4.53 0.05 -8.42
C GLY A 53 3.28 -0.82 -8.55
N LYS A 54 2.41 -0.83 -7.53
CA LYS A 54 1.10 -1.49 -7.59
C LYS A 54 0.21 -0.88 -8.67
N ALA A 55 0.08 0.44 -8.73
CA ALA A 55 -0.74 1.11 -9.73
C ALA A 55 -0.29 0.76 -11.16
N VAL A 56 1.02 0.79 -11.42
CA VAL A 56 1.60 0.40 -12.72
C VAL A 56 1.35 -1.08 -13.02
N ALA A 57 1.56 -1.97 -12.04
CA ALA A 57 1.33 -3.40 -12.23
C ALA A 57 -0.15 -3.72 -12.53
N HIS A 58 -1.09 -3.06 -11.85
CA HIS A 58 -2.52 -3.18 -12.12
C HIS A 58 -2.87 -2.67 -13.51
N PHE A 59 -2.36 -1.49 -13.88
CA PHE A 59 -2.58 -0.94 -15.23
C PHE A 59 -2.04 -1.87 -16.32
N ASN A 60 -0.82 -2.37 -16.17
CA ASN A 60 -0.22 -3.30 -17.13
C ASN A 60 -1.00 -4.61 -17.23
N LYS A 61 -1.55 -5.10 -16.11
CA LYS A 61 -2.40 -6.29 -16.09
C LYS A 61 -3.70 -6.05 -16.87
N ASP A 62 -4.37 -4.93 -16.63
CA ASP A 62 -5.62 -4.60 -17.32
C ASP A 62 -5.39 -4.39 -18.82
N GLN A 63 -4.27 -3.74 -19.17
CA GLN A 63 -3.85 -3.56 -20.55
C GLN A 63 -3.56 -4.90 -21.23
N ALA A 64 -2.80 -5.80 -20.58
CA ALA A 64 -2.52 -7.13 -21.11
C ALA A 64 -3.79 -7.96 -21.33
N LEU A 65 -4.77 -7.88 -20.41
CA LEU A 65 -6.05 -8.57 -20.55
C LEU A 65 -6.86 -8.04 -21.74
N ARG A 66 -6.93 -6.71 -21.90
CA ARG A 66 -7.59 -6.07 -23.05
C ARG A 66 -6.93 -6.48 -24.36
N PHE A 67 -5.61 -6.44 -24.42
CA PHE A 67 -4.87 -6.87 -25.61
C PHE A 67 -5.13 -8.33 -25.96
N TRP A 68 -5.04 -9.23 -24.97
CA TRP A 68 -5.34 -10.64 -25.18
C TRP A 68 -6.77 -10.83 -25.73
N ALA A 69 -7.76 -10.16 -25.13
CA ALA A 69 -9.15 -10.27 -25.60
C ALA A 69 -9.33 -9.75 -27.03
N THR A 70 -8.75 -8.59 -27.37
CA THR A 70 -8.81 -8.03 -28.73
C THR A 70 -8.06 -8.90 -29.74
N GLU A 71 -6.90 -9.46 -29.38
CA GLU A 71 -6.13 -10.39 -30.23
C GLU A 71 -6.95 -11.64 -30.60
N HIS A 72 -7.82 -12.10 -29.69
CA HIS A 72 -8.73 -13.22 -29.92
C HIS A 72 -10.06 -12.81 -30.57
N GLY A 73 -10.21 -11.54 -30.98
CA GLY A 73 -11.43 -11.02 -31.63
C GLY A 73 -12.55 -10.61 -30.67
N GLY A 74 -12.31 -10.64 -29.36
CA GLY A 74 -13.27 -10.33 -28.31
C GLY A 74 -13.67 -11.57 -27.48
N VAL A 75 -14.59 -11.37 -26.54
CA VAL A 75 -15.10 -12.43 -25.65
C VAL A 75 -16.62 -12.43 -25.69
N TYR A 76 -17.22 -13.61 -25.81
CA TYR A 76 -18.67 -13.76 -25.73
C TYR A 76 -19.15 -13.68 -24.28
N VAL A 77 -20.10 -12.77 -24.04
CA VAL A 77 -20.71 -12.55 -22.73
C VAL A 77 -22.24 -12.70 -22.82
N PRO A 78 -22.92 -13.10 -21.74
CA PRO A 78 -24.38 -13.23 -21.76
C PRO A 78 -25.07 -11.90 -22.03
N VAL A 79 -26.12 -11.94 -22.84
CA VAL A 79 -26.98 -10.76 -23.02
C VAL A 79 -27.80 -10.57 -21.74
N THR A 80 -27.64 -9.40 -21.11
CA THR A 80 -28.40 -9.00 -19.90
C THR A 80 -28.83 -7.55 -20.03
N GLU A 81 -29.66 -7.05 -19.10
CA GLU A 81 -30.03 -5.62 -19.04
C GLU A 81 -28.80 -4.70 -18.98
N GLN A 82 -27.74 -5.12 -18.29
CA GLN A 82 -26.50 -4.38 -18.14
C GLN A 82 -25.55 -4.55 -19.33
N THR A 83 -25.67 -5.65 -20.08
CA THR A 83 -24.79 -5.97 -21.21
C THR A 83 -25.64 -6.32 -22.44
N GLN A 84 -26.04 -5.27 -23.16
CA GLN A 84 -26.76 -5.38 -24.43
C GLN A 84 -25.78 -5.54 -25.59
N SER A 85 -26.23 -6.17 -26.68
CA SER A 85 -25.44 -6.30 -27.89
C SER A 85 -25.01 -4.94 -28.42
N ASN A 86 -23.72 -4.81 -28.77
CA ASN A 86 -23.19 -3.53 -29.23
C ASN A 86 -23.78 -3.14 -30.60
N PRO A 87 -24.51 -2.02 -30.71
CA PRO A 87 -25.16 -1.61 -31.96
C PRO A 87 -24.15 -1.22 -33.06
N TYR A 88 -22.89 -0.94 -32.70
CA TYR A 88 -21.83 -0.61 -33.66
C TYR A 88 -21.17 -1.85 -34.28
N LEU A 89 -21.44 -3.05 -33.76
CA LEU A 89 -20.88 -4.31 -34.27
C LEU A 89 -21.84 -5.07 -35.20
N VAL A 90 -22.86 -4.40 -35.75
CA VAL A 90 -23.87 -5.01 -36.65
C VAL A 90 -23.31 -5.74 -37.87
N ASN A 91 -22.12 -5.35 -38.32
CA ASN A 91 -21.46 -5.96 -39.48
C ASN A 91 -20.68 -7.24 -39.13
N ILE A 92 -20.56 -7.59 -37.84
CA ILE A 92 -19.91 -8.84 -37.41
C ILE A 92 -20.97 -9.94 -37.41
N PHE A 93 -20.83 -10.92 -38.32
CA PHE A 93 -21.81 -11.98 -38.51
C PHE A 93 -22.09 -12.78 -37.24
N GLU A 94 -21.04 -13.16 -36.51
CA GLU A 94 -21.16 -13.90 -35.25
C GLU A 94 -21.22 -12.96 -34.04
N ARG A 95 -21.67 -11.70 -34.17
CA ARG A 95 -21.78 -10.80 -33.01
C ARG A 95 -22.64 -11.41 -31.91
N ASP A 96 -23.79 -11.96 -32.26
CA ASP A 96 -24.69 -12.60 -31.30
C ASP A 96 -24.84 -14.07 -31.66
N ILE A 97 -24.66 -14.94 -30.66
CA ILE A 97 -24.77 -16.39 -30.81
C ILE A 97 -25.68 -16.98 -29.74
N GLU A 98 -26.25 -18.15 -30.02
CA GLU A 98 -27.01 -18.93 -29.05
C GLU A 98 -26.31 -20.26 -28.81
N THR A 99 -26.04 -20.56 -27.54
CA THR A 99 -25.45 -21.85 -27.16
C THR A 99 -26.46 -22.99 -27.36
N PRO A 100 -26.03 -24.26 -27.47
CA PRO A 100 -26.94 -25.40 -27.56
C PRO A 100 -27.94 -25.53 -26.40
N ALA A 101 -27.65 -24.92 -25.25
CA ALA A 101 -28.53 -24.88 -24.09
C ALA A 101 -29.52 -23.68 -24.10
N GLY A 102 -29.58 -22.91 -25.20
CA GLY A 102 -30.49 -21.76 -25.36
C GLY A 102 -30.01 -20.44 -24.78
N LYS A 103 -28.77 -20.38 -24.27
CA LYS A 103 -28.21 -19.13 -23.72
C LYS A 103 -27.74 -18.19 -24.83
N ARG A 104 -28.28 -16.97 -24.86
CA ARG A 104 -27.85 -15.90 -25.77
C ARG A 104 -26.59 -15.20 -25.28
N LEU A 105 -25.61 -15.08 -26.16
CA LEU A 105 -24.34 -14.41 -25.92
C LEU A 105 -24.12 -13.33 -26.98
N THR A 106 -23.40 -12.27 -26.62
CA THR A 106 -22.96 -11.22 -27.53
C THR A 106 -21.46 -11.02 -27.42
N LEU A 107 -20.82 -10.64 -28.53
CA LEU A 107 -19.40 -10.37 -28.61
C LEU A 107 -19.08 -9.03 -27.97
N MET A 108 -18.23 -9.07 -26.95
CA MET A 108 -17.75 -7.90 -26.22
C MET A 108 -16.25 -7.74 -26.44
N ASN A 109 -15.84 -6.53 -26.84
CA ASN A 109 -14.45 -6.12 -26.82
C ASN A 109 -14.20 -5.32 -25.54
N PRO A 110 -13.29 -5.74 -24.63
CA PRO A 110 -13.14 -5.12 -23.31
C PRO A 110 -12.59 -3.70 -23.30
#